data_AF-A0A355UE45-F1
#
_entry.id   AF-A0A355UE45-F1
#
_cell.length_a   1.000
_cell.length_b   1.000
_cell.length_c   1.000
_cell.angle_alpha   90.00
_cell.angle_beta   90.00
_cell.angle_gamma   90.00
#
_symmetry.space_group_name_H-M   'P 1'
#
loop_
_entity.id
_entity.type
_entity.pdbx_description
1 polymer ?
#
loop_
_entity_poly.entity_id
_entity_poly.type
_entity_poly.pdbx_seq_one_letter_code
_entity_poly.pdbx_strand_id
1 'polypeptide(L)'
;MSFGGHSSSMNNSLKENGLLRKRSVNRFKKIKEQYVGNGNQEAHPTSNLSKEQLLEGRRRAIIYIKDRNRKNRTISIVILVAVSITIYYLSAYFLG
;
A
#
# COMPACT_ATOMS: atom_id res chain seq x y z
N MET A 1 -23.50 -36.02 12.03
CA MET A 1 -23.33 -34.56 12.22
C MET A 1 -22.67 -34.00 10.98
N SER A 2 -23.31 -33.04 10.30
CA SER A 2 -22.93 -32.57 8.96
C SER A 2 -21.79 -31.56 9.02
N PHE A 3 -20.63 -31.90 8.46
CA PHE A 3 -19.45 -31.04 8.31
C PHE A 3 -19.50 -30.24 6.98
N GLY A 4 -20.66 -29.67 6.61
CA GLY A 4 -20.87 -29.04 5.30
C GLY A 4 -20.89 -27.49 5.26
N GLY A 5 -20.91 -26.80 6.41
CA GLY A 5 -21.22 -25.36 6.46
C GLY A 5 -20.02 -24.39 6.39
N HIS A 6 -18.80 -24.86 6.71
CA HIS A 6 -17.64 -23.96 6.86
C HIS A 6 -16.93 -23.61 5.54
N SER A 7 -16.93 -24.53 4.56
CA SER A 7 -16.25 -24.33 3.27
C SER A 7 -16.92 -23.26 2.39
N SER A 8 -18.25 -23.18 2.42
CA SER A 8 -19.01 -22.18 1.66
C SER A 8 -18.84 -20.76 2.22
N SER A 9 -18.75 -20.60 3.54
CA SER A 9 -18.50 -19.29 4.17
C SER A 9 -17.10 -18.78 3.83
N MET A 10 -16.08 -19.65 3.85
CA MET A 10 -14.71 -19.27 3.54
C MET A 10 -14.53 -18.90 2.05
N ASN A 11 -15.18 -19.63 1.16
CA ASN A 11 -15.17 -19.33 -0.28
C ASN A 11 -15.88 -18.01 -0.61
N ASN A 12 -16.95 -17.67 0.12
CA ASN A 12 -17.63 -16.39 -0.04
C ASN A 12 -16.76 -15.22 0.43
N SER A 13 -16.11 -15.34 1.59
CA SER A 13 -15.17 -14.33 2.09
C SER A 13 -13.97 -14.12 1.15
N LEU A 14 -13.43 -15.19 0.55
CA LEU A 14 -12.34 -15.09 -0.43
C LEU A 14 -12.77 -14.36 -1.71
N LYS A 15 -13.98 -14.66 -2.22
CA LYS A 15 -14.56 -13.97 -3.38
C LYS A 15 -14.80 -12.49 -3.08
N GLU A 16 -15.33 -12.18 -1.91
CA GLU A 16 -15.64 -10.80 -1.51
C GLU A 16 -14.36 -9.97 -1.31
N ASN A 17 -13.32 -10.53 -0.68
CA ASN A 17 -12.00 -9.90 -0.59
C ASN A 17 -11.35 -9.70 -1.96
N GLY A 18 -11.51 -10.65 -2.88
CA GLY A 18 -11.07 -10.51 -4.27
C GLY A 18 -11.77 -9.36 -5.01
N LEU A 19 -13.08 -9.18 -4.78
CA LEU A 19 -13.86 -8.08 -5.32
C LEU A 19 -13.46 -6.73 -4.72
N LEU A 20 -13.19 -6.67 -3.41
CA LEU A 20 -12.69 -5.48 -2.72
C LEU A 20 -11.31 -5.07 -3.26
N ARG A 21 -10.42 -6.04 -3.49
CA ARG A 21 -9.10 -5.82 -4.12
C ARG A 21 -9.25 -5.30 -5.56
N LYS A 22 -10.14 -5.88 -6.37
CA LYS A 22 -10.41 -5.38 -7.73
C LYS A 22 -10.99 -3.96 -7.71
N ARG A 23 -11.91 -3.65 -6.79
CA ARG A 23 -12.48 -2.30 -6.63
C ARG A 23 -11.43 -1.28 -6.20
N SER A 24 -10.53 -1.63 -5.27
CA SER A 24 -9.47 -0.69 -4.84
C SER A 24 -8.47 -0.43 -5.96
N VAL A 25 -8.06 -1.47 -6.70
CA VAL A 25 -7.17 -1.34 -7.87
C VAL A 25 -7.83 -0.51 -8.97
N ASN A 26 -9.12 -0.72 -9.25
CA ASN A 26 -9.85 0.08 -10.24
C ASN A 26 -10.02 1.55 -9.82
N ARG A 27 -10.23 1.83 -8.53
CA ARG A 27 -10.25 3.21 -8.02
C ARG A 27 -8.86 3.85 -8.13
N PHE A 28 -7.80 3.14 -7.76
CA PHE A 28 -6.43 3.61 -7.94
C PHE A 28 -6.07 3.82 -9.40
N LYS A 29 -6.54 2.95 -10.30
CA LYS A 29 -6.36 3.08 -11.74
C LYS A 29 -7.11 4.30 -12.28
N LYS A 30 -8.36 4.53 -11.86
CA LYS A 30 -9.14 5.71 -12.23
C LYS A 30 -8.52 7.01 -11.70
N ILE A 31 -8.05 7.03 -10.45
CA ILE A 31 -7.34 8.18 -9.87
C ILE A 31 -6.02 8.41 -10.61
N LYS A 32 -5.28 7.33 -10.93
CA LYS A 32 -4.07 7.41 -11.76
C LYS A 32 -4.38 7.96 -13.15
N GLU A 33 -5.44 7.51 -13.81
CA GLU A 33 -5.87 8.03 -15.13
C GLU A 33 -6.31 9.49 -15.05
N GLN A 34 -6.91 9.94 -13.95
CA GLN A 34 -7.24 11.35 -13.70
C GLN A 34 -5.99 12.21 -13.42
N TYR A 35 -4.99 11.67 -12.73
CA TYR A 35 -3.71 12.36 -12.46
C TYR A 35 -2.73 12.31 -13.64
N VAL A 36 -2.76 11.23 -14.42
CA VAL A 36 -1.91 11.03 -15.60
C VAL A 36 -2.53 11.67 -16.83
N GLY A 37 -3.86 11.82 -16.88
CA GLY A 37 -4.63 12.60 -17.84
C GLY A 37 -4.43 12.21 -19.31
N ASN A 38 -5.53 11.97 -20.03
CA ASN A 38 -5.50 11.93 -21.51
C ASN A 38 -4.99 13.25 -22.15
N GLY A 39 -4.73 14.32 -21.37
CA GLY A 39 -4.10 15.56 -21.84
C GLY A 39 -2.58 15.47 -22.09
N ASN A 40 -1.93 14.36 -21.74
CA ASN A 40 -0.49 14.16 -21.95
C ASN A 40 -0.13 13.47 -23.29
N GLN A 41 -1.10 13.26 -24.18
CA GLN A 41 -0.84 12.60 -25.46
C GLN A 41 -0.32 13.55 -26.57
N GLU A 42 -0.45 14.88 -26.43
CA GLU A 42 -0.04 15.82 -27.49
C GLU A 42 0.88 16.97 -27.08
N ALA A 43 1.24 17.10 -25.82
CA ALA A 43 2.27 18.04 -25.42
C ALA A 43 3.24 17.29 -24.52
N HIS A 44 4.48 17.10 -24.95
CA HIS A 44 5.56 17.05 -23.99
C HIS A 44 5.48 18.38 -23.23
N PRO A 45 5.09 18.43 -21.94
CA PRO A 45 5.33 19.64 -21.19
C PRO A 45 6.83 19.64 -20.98
N THR A 46 7.58 20.24 -21.91
CA THR A 46 8.88 20.78 -21.58
C THR A 46 8.61 21.63 -20.35
N SER A 47 9.12 21.21 -19.20
CA SER A 47 8.79 21.89 -17.96
C SER A 47 9.19 23.35 -18.16
N ASN A 48 8.23 24.29 -18.14
CA ASN A 48 8.50 25.73 -18.16
C ASN A 48 9.21 26.20 -16.87
N LEU A 49 9.74 25.25 -16.09
CA LEU A 49 10.50 25.45 -14.88
C LEU A 49 11.96 25.73 -15.25
N SER A 50 12.48 26.83 -14.72
CA SER A 50 13.91 27.12 -14.76
C SER A 50 14.71 25.97 -14.14
N LYS A 51 15.96 25.76 -14.57
CA LYS A 51 16.87 24.74 -14.04
C LYS A 51 16.97 24.81 -12.50
N GLU A 52 16.88 26.01 -11.94
CA GLU A 52 16.90 26.25 -10.50
C GLU A 52 15.65 25.69 -9.80
N GLN A 53 14.47 25.88 -10.39
CA GLN A 53 13.21 25.37 -9.86
C GLN A 53 13.14 23.84 -9.96
N LEU A 54 13.74 23.25 -10.99
CA LEU A 54 13.89 21.80 -11.11
C LEU A 54 14.79 21.22 -10.01
N LEU A 55 15.90 21.88 -9.69
CA LEU A 55 16.80 21.47 -8.61
C LEU A 55 16.12 21.58 -7.24
N GLU A 56 15.37 22.65 -7.02
CA GLU A 56 14.62 22.84 -5.79
C GLU A 56 13.50 21.80 -5.63
N GLY A 57 12.75 21.52 -6.71
CA GLY A 57 11.76 20.46 -6.76
C GLY A 57 12.36 19.09 -6.45
N ARG A 58 13.53 18.78 -7.03
CA ARG A 58 14.27 17.54 -6.73
C ARG A 58 14.69 17.45 -5.27
N ARG A 59 15.20 18.54 -4.67
CA ARG A 59 15.57 18.57 -3.24
C ARG A 59 14.36 18.27 -2.36
N ARG A 60 13.21 18.91 -2.60
CA ARG A 60 11.97 18.68 -1.85
C ARG A 60 11.47 17.24 -2.01
N ALA A 61 11.52 16.69 -3.22
CA ALA A 61 11.13 15.30 -3.47
C ALA A 61 12.02 14.29 -2.74
N ILE A 62 13.34 14.49 -2.73
CA ILE A 62 14.28 13.63 -2.00
C ILE A 62 13.99 13.64 -0.50
N ILE A 63 13.76 14.83 0.08
CA ILE A 63 13.43 14.97 1.50
C ILE A 63 12.14 14.22 1.83
N TYR A 64 11.09 14.41 1.02
CA TYR A 64 9.82 13.71 1.18
C TYR A 64 9.98 12.19 1.12
N ILE A 65 10.71 11.67 0.14
CA ILE A 65 10.96 10.23 -0.01
C ILE A 65 11.73 9.69 1.20
N LYS A 66 12.75 10.43 1.67
CA LYS A 66 13.54 10.04 2.84
C LYS A 66 12.68 9.98 4.11
N ASP A 67 11.83 10.97 4.34
CA ASP A 67 10.92 10.99 5.49
C ASP A 67 9.89 9.85 5.43
N ARG A 68 9.30 9.60 4.26
CA ARG A 68 8.38 8.48 4.04
C ARG A 68 9.04 7.13 4.31
N ASN A 69 10.25 6.93 3.80
CA ASN A 69 11.00 5.69 4.02
C ASN A 69 11.35 5.49 5.49
N ARG A 70 11.69 6.57 6.22
CA ARG A 70 11.92 6.52 7.66
C ARG A 70 10.66 6.09 8.41
N LYS A 71 9.51 6.72 8.13
CA LYS A 71 8.22 6.36 8.73
C LYS A 71 7.85 4.90 8.44
N ASN A 72 7.96 4.47 7.20
CA ASN A 72 7.68 3.09 6.80
C ASN A 72 8.58 2.10 7.54
N ARG A 73 9.89 2.39 7.65
CA ARG A 73 10.82 1.56 8.41
C ARG A 73 10.43 1.46 9.89
N THR A 74 10.06 2.57 10.52
CA THR A 74 9.59 2.56 11.91
C THR A 74 8.33 1.70 12.07
N ILE A 75 7.35 1.85 11.18
CA ILE A 75 6.13 1.03 11.20
C ILE A 75 6.47 -0.46 11.04
N SER A 76 7.34 -0.82 10.10
CA SER A 76 7.78 -2.20 9.90
C SER A 76 8.45 -2.79 11.15
N ILE A 77 9.30 -2.02 11.84
CA ILE A 77 9.95 -2.46 13.08
C ILE A 77 8.92 -2.70 14.18
N VAL A 78 7.96 -1.78 14.35
CA VAL A 78 6.90 -1.91 15.37
C VAL A 78 6.06 -3.16 15.12
N ILE A 79 5.69 -3.42 13.87
CA ILE A 79 4.94 -4.63 13.49
C ILE A 79 5.74 -5.88 13.81
N LEU A 80 7.04 -5.91 13.46
CA LEU A 80 7.90 -7.06 13.75
C LEU A 80 7.98 -7.34 15.26
N VAL A 81 8.18 -6.30 16.08
CA VAL A 81 8.24 -6.43 17.54
C VAL A 81 6.90 -6.94 18.09
N ALA A 82 5.78 -6.36 17.64
CA ALA A 82 4.44 -6.79 18.08
C ALA A 82 4.17 -8.27 17.73
N VAL A 83 4.53 -8.69 16.52
CA VAL A 83 4.39 -10.09 16.08
C VAL A 83 5.27 -11.01 16.93
N SER A 84 6.54 -10.66 17.17
CA SER A 84 7.44 -11.45 18.01
C SER A 84 6.90 -11.62 19.44
N ILE A 85 6.38 -10.55 20.03
CA ILE A 85 5.74 -10.60 21.36
C ILE A 85 4.52 -11.53 21.35
N THR A 86 3.68 -11.42 20.32
CA THR A 86 2.48 -12.25 20.18
C THR A 86 2.83 -13.73 20.07
N ILE A 87 3.84 -14.07 19.25
CA ILE A 87 4.35 -15.43 19.10
C ILE A 87 4.91 -15.94 20.42
N TYR A 88 5.69 -15.13 21.14
CA TYR A 88 6.23 -15.50 22.45
C TYR A 88 5.10 -15.86 23.43
N TYR A 89 4.10 -14.99 23.59
CA TYR A 89 2.96 -15.27 24.48
C TYR A 89 2.18 -16.52 24.09
N LEU A 90 1.90 -16.70 22.79
CA LEU A 90 1.25 -17.92 22.29
C LEU A 90 2.08 -19.16 22.58
N SER A 91 3.38 -19.11 22.32
CA SER A 91 4.28 -20.25 22.59
C SER A 91 4.33 -20.59 24.08
N ALA A 92 4.42 -19.59 24.96
CA ALA A 92 4.43 -19.79 26.41
C ALA A 92 3.08 -20.34 26.92
N TYR A 93 1.96 -19.97 26.30
CA TYR A 93 0.64 -20.46 26.66
C TYR A 93 0.37 -21.90 26.18
N PHE A 94 0.91 -22.30 25.02
CA PHE A 94 0.66 -23.62 24.42
C PHE A 94 1.74 -24.67 24.74
N LEU A 95 2.97 -24.26 25.05
CA LEU A 95 4.08 -25.15 25.42
C LEU A 95 4.39 -25.13 26.93
N GLY A 96 3.82 -24.19 27.69
CA GLY A 96 3.94 -24.08 29.14
C GLY A 96 2.85 -24.83 29.89
#